data_AF-A0A1F5SK51-F1
#
_entry.id   AF-A0A1F5SK51-F1
#
_cell.length_a   1.000
_cell.length_b   1.000
_cell.length_c   1.000
_cell.angle_alpha   90.00
_cell.angle_beta   90.00
_cell.angle_gamma   90.00
#
_symmetry.space_group_name_H-M   'P 1'
#
loop_
_entity.id
_entity.type
_entity.pdbx_description
1 polymer ?
#
loop_
_entity_poly.entity_id
_entity_poly.type
_entity_poly.pdbx_seq_one_letter_code
_entity_poly.pdbx_strand_id
1 'polypeptide(L)'
;MEIKLSESSFINPPHKVEDSMKEAKKSFYELAQGRIKYLNSKEFRKYQEEHRPMPNYYTNASYVICRSYTKNDEGKVTKKWIKNLEIIIDKDGFSVNGKDYSDIIPFAIEHEIYEAWMCAKKGVGHDMDLHDRHLLAVRRECRLAEDNELGDRWLEFNSLKDPASSELYRTTLEKIRKNPNSFKN
;
A
#
# COMPACT_ATOMS: atom_id res chain seq x y z
N MET A 1 -21.23 -2.18 -5.49
CA MET A 1 -21.04 -2.79 -4.17
C MET A 1 -20.43 -1.75 -3.25
N GLU A 2 -21.05 -1.47 -2.11
CA GLU A 2 -20.63 -0.40 -1.21
C GLU A 2 -19.61 -0.94 -0.21
N ILE A 3 -18.42 -0.34 -0.16
CA ILE A 3 -17.38 -0.66 0.84
C ILE A 3 -17.83 -0.07 2.18
N LYS A 4 -18.08 -0.93 3.18
CA LYS A 4 -18.33 -0.52 4.56
C LYS A 4 -17.00 -0.18 5.23
N LEU A 5 -16.92 0.98 5.86
CA LEU A 5 -15.68 1.44 6.50
C LEU A 5 -15.72 1.14 7.99
N SER A 6 -14.60 0.68 8.54
CA SER A 6 -14.44 0.54 9.99
C SER A 6 -14.45 1.92 10.64
N GLU A 7 -14.95 2.02 11.89
CA GLU A 7 -14.90 3.29 12.64
C GLU A 7 -13.45 3.77 12.85
N SER A 8 -12.51 2.84 13.05
CA SER A 8 -11.08 3.12 13.21
C SER A 8 -10.42 3.72 11.97
N SER A 9 -10.99 3.51 10.78
CA SER A 9 -10.50 4.12 9.54
C SER A 9 -10.77 5.63 9.48
N PHE A 10 -11.76 6.16 10.19
CA PHE A 10 -12.14 7.57 10.10
C PHE A 10 -11.10 8.48 10.77
N ILE A 11 -10.85 9.61 10.12
CA ILE A 11 -9.92 10.65 10.58
C ILE A 11 -10.74 11.90 10.91
N ASN A 12 -10.73 12.30 12.18
CA ASN A 12 -11.45 13.48 12.68
C ASN A 12 -10.53 14.35 13.57
N PRO A 13 -10.21 15.59 13.16
CA PRO A 13 -10.59 16.22 11.89
C PRO A 13 -9.88 15.54 10.70
N PRO A 14 -10.44 15.57 9.47
CA PRO A 14 -9.79 15.04 8.28
C PRO A 14 -8.36 15.55 8.11
N HIS A 15 -7.46 14.71 7.61
CA HIS A 15 -6.05 15.09 7.44
C HIS A 15 -5.85 15.87 6.14
N LYS A 16 -5.23 17.04 6.24
CA LYS A 16 -5.03 17.96 5.11
C LYS A 16 -3.83 17.53 4.27
N VAL A 17 -4.00 17.44 2.95
CA VAL A 17 -2.89 17.26 2.00
C VAL A 17 -2.63 18.58 1.29
N GLU A 18 -2.22 19.58 2.06
CA GLU A 18 -1.75 20.89 1.61
C GLU A 18 -0.36 21.12 2.24
N ASP A 19 0.36 22.18 1.84
CA ASP A 19 1.78 22.43 2.13
C ASP A 19 2.75 21.90 1.07
N SER A 20 4.06 22.05 1.31
CA SER A 20 5.08 21.58 0.36
C SER A 20 4.96 20.07 0.15
N MET A 21 5.23 19.57 -1.07
CA MET A 21 5.11 18.15 -1.38
C MET A 21 5.93 17.24 -0.45
N LYS A 22 7.04 17.76 0.09
CA LYS A 22 7.90 17.04 1.05
C LYS A 22 7.25 16.93 2.43
N GLU A 23 6.70 18.03 2.95
CA GLU A 23 6.02 18.06 4.26
C GLU A 23 4.71 17.27 4.21
N ALA A 24 3.92 17.44 3.15
CA ALA A 24 2.69 16.68 2.93
C ALA A 24 2.97 15.17 2.86
N LYS A 25 4.04 14.75 2.18
CA LYS A 25 4.45 13.33 2.15
C LYS A 25 4.85 12.84 3.54
N LYS A 26 5.69 13.60 4.26
CA LYS A 26 6.14 13.22 5.61
C LYS A 26 4.96 13.07 6.57
N SER A 27 4.05 14.04 6.59
CA SER A 27 2.88 14.04 7.46
C SER A 27 1.89 12.91 7.10
N PHE A 28 1.73 12.62 5.80
CA PHE A 28 0.96 11.46 5.35
C PHE A 28 1.56 10.15 5.87
N TYR A 29 2.88 9.98 5.76
CA TYR A 29 3.55 8.77 6.22
C TYR A 29 3.42 8.59 7.74
N GLU A 30 3.59 9.66 8.52
CA GLU A 30 3.37 9.65 9.97
C GLU A 30 1.94 9.23 10.31
N LEU A 31 0.94 9.79 9.62
CA LEU A 31 -0.46 9.39 9.77
C LEU A 31 -0.66 7.91 9.40
N ALA A 32 -0.13 7.47 8.27
CA ALA A 32 -0.35 6.12 7.75
C ALA A 32 0.24 5.04 8.67
N GLN A 33 1.43 5.30 9.23
CA GLN A 33 2.07 4.42 10.22
C GLN A 33 1.19 4.24 11.47
N GLY A 34 0.54 5.30 11.95
CA GLY A 34 -0.41 5.24 13.06
C GLY A 34 -1.75 4.57 12.74
N ARG A 35 -1.95 4.11 11.49
CA ARG A 35 -3.20 3.50 11.01
C ARG A 35 -3.01 2.07 10.52
N ILE A 36 -1.88 1.44 10.87
CA ILE A 36 -1.60 0.04 10.55
C ILE A 36 -2.27 -0.86 11.60
N LYS A 37 -3.03 -1.84 11.13
CA LYS A 37 -3.66 -2.86 11.95
C LYS A 37 -3.07 -4.23 11.59
N TYR A 38 -2.42 -4.84 12.57
CA TYR A 38 -1.90 -6.19 12.45
C TYR A 38 -2.94 -7.19 12.96
N LEU A 39 -3.39 -8.07 12.09
CA LEU A 39 -4.39 -9.09 12.36
C LEU A 39 -3.78 -10.48 12.16
N ASN A 40 -4.34 -11.50 12.82
CA ASN A 40 -4.13 -12.88 12.40
C ASN A 40 -5.05 -13.23 11.20
N SER A 41 -4.84 -14.37 10.54
CA SER A 41 -5.61 -14.74 9.33
C SER A 41 -7.12 -14.83 9.59
N LYS A 42 -7.54 -15.25 10.79
CA LYS A 42 -8.96 -15.35 11.15
C LYS A 42 -9.60 -13.97 11.28
N GLU A 43 -8.93 -13.06 11.99
CA GLU A 43 -9.35 -11.67 12.16
C GLU A 43 -9.34 -10.91 10.83
N PHE A 44 -8.33 -11.15 10.00
CA PHE A 44 -8.19 -10.53 8.69
C PHE A 44 -9.36 -10.92 7.76
N ARG A 45 -9.68 -12.21 7.66
CA ARG A 45 -10.83 -12.69 6.86
C ARG A 45 -12.14 -12.10 7.34
N LYS A 46 -12.37 -12.13 8.66
CA LYS A 46 -13.56 -11.51 9.26
C LYS A 46 -13.64 -10.02 8.93
N TYR A 47 -12.53 -9.30 9.06
CA TYR A 47 -12.47 -7.89 8.72
C TYR A 47 -12.79 -7.66 7.23
N GLN A 48 -12.24 -8.46 6.32
CA GLN A 48 -12.52 -8.39 4.88
C GLN A 48 -13.99 -8.65 4.57
N GLU A 49 -14.61 -9.67 5.16
CA GLU A 49 -16.03 -10.00 4.98
C GLU A 49 -16.94 -8.83 5.42
N GLU A 50 -16.60 -8.18 6.54
CA GLU A 50 -17.40 -7.08 7.11
C GLU A 50 -17.26 -5.78 6.32
N HIS A 51 -16.06 -5.46 5.82
CA HIS A 51 -15.71 -4.12 5.32
C HIS A 51 -15.45 -4.07 3.81
N ARG A 52 -14.99 -5.16 3.21
CA ARG A 52 -14.61 -5.22 1.79
C ARG A 52 -14.95 -6.59 1.19
N PRO A 53 -16.26 -6.93 1.05
CA PRO A 53 -16.68 -8.23 0.55
C PRO A 53 -16.39 -8.36 -0.96
N MET A 54 -15.13 -8.55 -1.36
CA MET A 54 -14.74 -8.83 -2.75
C MET A 54 -14.28 -10.29 -2.86
N PRO A 55 -14.92 -11.11 -3.71
CA PRO A 55 -14.67 -12.56 -3.75
C PRO A 55 -13.25 -12.98 -4.17
N ASN A 56 -12.42 -12.07 -4.68
CA ASN A 56 -11.11 -12.39 -5.27
C ASN A 56 -9.90 -11.72 -4.57
N TYR A 57 -10.07 -11.11 -3.40
CA TYR A 57 -8.96 -10.41 -2.69
C TYR A 57 -8.26 -11.24 -1.60
N TYR A 58 -8.62 -12.52 -1.44
CA TYR A 58 -8.08 -13.40 -0.40
C TYR A 58 -6.60 -13.81 -0.63
N THR A 59 -5.97 -13.35 -1.71
CA THR A 59 -4.58 -13.68 -2.04
C THR A 59 -3.55 -12.75 -1.39
N ASN A 60 -3.95 -11.52 -1.03
CA ASN A 60 -3.01 -10.50 -0.58
C ASN A 60 -2.92 -10.50 0.95
N ALA A 61 -1.69 -10.56 1.47
CA ALA A 61 -1.40 -10.50 2.90
C ALA A 61 -1.49 -9.07 3.48
N SER A 62 -1.76 -8.08 2.64
CA SER A 62 -1.99 -6.68 3.02
C SER A 62 -2.98 -6.01 2.08
N TYR A 63 -3.59 -4.92 2.55
CA TYR A 63 -4.23 -3.91 1.69
C TYR A 63 -4.44 -2.59 2.43
N VAL A 64 -4.57 -1.51 1.66
CA VAL A 64 -4.97 -0.19 2.16
C VAL A 64 -6.41 0.18 1.82
N ILE A 65 -7.08 0.84 2.77
CA ILE A 65 -8.32 1.60 2.55
C ILE A 65 -7.95 3.08 2.69
N CYS A 66 -8.05 3.83 1.59
CA CYS A 66 -7.81 5.27 1.61
C CYS A 66 -8.90 6.01 0.83
N ARG A 67 -9.59 6.96 1.47
CA ARG A 67 -10.52 7.89 0.81
C ARG A 67 -10.01 9.32 0.94
N SER A 68 -9.63 9.91 -0.19
CA SER A 68 -8.92 11.19 -0.25
C SER A 68 -9.52 12.19 -1.24
N TYR A 69 -10.73 12.71 -0.98
CA TYR A 69 -11.25 13.88 -1.70
C TYR A 69 -12.44 14.56 -1.04
N THR A 70 -12.61 15.84 -1.37
CA THR A 70 -13.90 16.55 -1.28
C THR A 70 -14.24 17.05 -2.68
N LYS A 71 -15.38 16.64 -3.22
CA LYS A 71 -15.92 17.14 -4.48
C LYS A 71 -16.83 18.34 -4.19
N ASN A 72 -16.87 19.35 -5.07
CA ASN A 72 -17.96 20.32 -5.08
C ASN A 72 -19.23 19.71 -5.71
N ASP A 73 -20.29 20.51 -5.77
CA ASP A 73 -21.59 20.12 -6.34
C ASP A 73 -21.51 19.73 -7.83
N GLU A 74 -20.45 20.16 -8.53
CA GLU A 74 -20.15 19.79 -9.92
C GLU A 74 -19.32 18.49 -10.03
N GLY A 75 -18.98 17.84 -8.91
CA GLY A 75 -18.15 16.65 -8.88
C GLY A 75 -16.63 16.91 -8.98
N LYS A 76 -16.18 18.17 -9.02
CA LYS A 76 -14.75 18.54 -9.10
C LYS A 76 -14.08 18.51 -7.73
N VAL A 77 -12.86 17.97 -7.66
CA VAL A 77 -12.07 17.92 -6.42
C VAL A 77 -11.62 19.34 -6.04
N THR A 78 -12.13 19.88 -4.94
CA THR A 78 -11.82 21.26 -4.50
C THR A 78 -10.76 21.33 -3.41
N LYS A 79 -10.69 20.31 -2.55
CA LYS A 79 -9.66 20.15 -1.51
C LYS A 79 -9.31 18.68 -1.32
N LYS A 80 -8.02 18.39 -1.13
CA LYS A 80 -7.53 17.04 -0.83
C LYS A 80 -7.39 16.86 0.66
N TRP A 81 -8.33 16.11 1.21
CA TRP A 81 -8.35 15.69 2.60
C TRP A 81 -8.43 14.17 2.64
N ILE A 82 -7.72 13.55 3.57
CA ILE A 82 -7.85 12.14 3.87
C ILE A 82 -8.90 12.04 4.96
N LYS A 83 -10.04 11.45 4.60
CA LYS A 83 -11.16 11.23 5.52
C LYS A 83 -11.10 9.85 6.14
N ASN A 84 -10.55 8.89 5.40
CA ASN A 84 -10.37 7.53 5.85
C ASN A 84 -9.00 7.02 5.46
N LEU A 85 -8.31 6.39 6.40
CA LEU A 85 -7.07 5.66 6.16
C LEU A 85 -6.97 4.50 7.14
N GLU A 86 -6.78 3.29 6.61
CA GLU A 86 -6.42 2.12 7.38
C GLU A 86 -5.60 1.17 6.51
N ILE A 87 -4.53 0.62 7.08
CA ILE A 87 -3.68 -0.39 6.42
C ILE A 87 -3.85 -1.68 7.21
N ILE A 88 -4.29 -2.74 6.54
CA ILE A 88 -4.57 -4.01 7.19
C ILE A 88 -3.50 -5.02 6.78
N ILE A 89 -2.86 -5.66 7.75
CA ILE A 89 -1.82 -6.68 7.56
C ILE A 89 -2.30 -8.00 8.14
N ASP A 90 -2.34 -9.06 7.33
CA ASP A 90 -2.48 -10.44 7.78
C ASP A 90 -1.10 -10.99 8.14
N LYS A 91 -0.77 -11.04 9.44
CA LYS A 91 0.53 -11.54 9.91
C LYS A 91 0.77 -12.99 9.51
N ASP A 92 -0.25 -13.83 9.61
CA ASP A 92 -0.13 -15.25 9.25
C ASP A 92 -0.04 -15.43 7.73
N GLY A 93 -0.51 -14.43 6.98
CA GLY A 93 -0.34 -14.30 5.54
C GLY A 93 1.13 -14.25 5.09
N PHE A 94 2.06 -13.90 5.98
CA PHE A 94 3.51 -13.93 5.74
C PHE A 94 4.16 -15.27 6.12
N SER A 95 3.38 -16.32 6.34
CA SER A 95 3.86 -17.70 6.43
C SER A 95 3.39 -18.49 5.20
N VAL A 96 4.33 -19.10 4.47
CA VAL A 96 4.02 -19.89 3.27
C VAL A 96 4.76 -21.21 3.31
N ASN A 97 4.03 -22.32 3.21
CA ASN A 97 4.58 -23.68 3.25
C ASN A 97 5.48 -23.93 4.48
N GLY A 98 5.11 -23.36 5.64
CA GLY A 98 5.86 -23.49 6.89
C GLY A 98 7.12 -22.60 6.99
N LYS A 99 7.43 -21.80 5.96
CA LYS A 99 8.47 -20.77 6.03
C LYS A 99 7.87 -19.44 6.49
N ASP A 100 8.51 -18.84 7.49
CA ASP A 100 8.20 -17.49 7.97
C ASP A 100 8.87 -16.44 7.09
N TYR A 101 8.12 -15.40 6.73
CA TYR A 101 8.57 -14.21 6.00
C TYR A 101 8.17 -12.92 6.75
N SER A 102 7.97 -12.95 8.06
CA SER A 102 7.55 -11.76 8.81
C SER A 102 8.50 -10.55 8.68
N ASP A 103 9.76 -10.79 8.31
CA ASP A 103 10.78 -9.77 8.07
C ASP A 103 10.54 -8.93 6.80
N ILE A 104 9.66 -9.36 5.90
CA ILE A 104 9.32 -8.60 4.70
C ILE A 104 8.07 -7.74 4.85
N ILE A 105 7.34 -7.86 5.98
CA ILE A 105 6.16 -7.05 6.29
C ILE A 105 6.40 -5.53 6.10
N PRO A 106 7.56 -4.96 6.50
CA PRO A 106 7.84 -3.54 6.25
C PRO A 106 7.78 -3.13 4.79
N PHE A 107 8.10 -4.02 3.85
CA PHE A 107 8.08 -3.72 2.40
C PHE A 107 6.67 -3.68 1.85
N ALA A 108 5.83 -4.65 2.27
CA ALA A 108 4.41 -4.62 1.99
C ALA A 108 3.75 -3.35 2.57
N ILE A 109 4.09 -2.96 3.80
CA ILE A 109 3.61 -1.71 4.40
C ILE A 109 4.02 -0.49 3.55
N GLU A 110 5.28 -0.41 3.09
CA GLU A 110 5.73 0.69 2.24
C GLU A 110 4.96 0.77 0.93
N HIS A 111 4.62 -0.37 0.32
CA HIS A 111 3.75 -0.44 -0.86
C HIS A 111 2.40 0.20 -0.60
N GLU A 112 1.70 -0.29 0.44
CA GLU A 112 0.36 0.18 0.80
C GLU A 112 0.35 1.68 1.12
N ILE A 113 1.35 2.16 1.87
CA ILE A 113 1.50 3.59 2.19
C ILE A 113 1.74 4.40 0.92
N TYR A 114 2.67 3.95 0.07
CA TYR A 114 3.04 4.72 -1.11
C TYR A 114 1.92 4.78 -2.14
N GLU A 115 1.22 3.68 -2.38
CA GLU A 115 0.08 3.65 -3.29
C GLU A 115 -1.05 4.58 -2.80
N ALA A 116 -1.34 4.54 -1.49
CA ALA A 116 -2.31 5.44 -0.87
C ALA A 116 -1.88 6.91 -0.95
N TRP A 117 -0.58 7.19 -0.78
CA TRP A 117 -0.02 8.52 -0.98
C TRP A 117 -0.19 9.00 -2.41
N MET A 118 0.08 8.16 -3.40
CA MET A 118 -0.09 8.49 -4.82
C MET A 118 -1.54 8.83 -5.17
N CYS A 119 -2.50 8.18 -4.51
CA CYS A 119 -3.92 8.53 -4.61
C CYS A 119 -4.25 9.89 -3.94
N ALA A 120 -3.65 10.15 -2.77
CA ALA A 120 -3.93 11.33 -1.96
C ALA A 120 -3.20 12.61 -2.41
N LYS A 121 -2.03 12.52 -3.05
CA LYS A 121 -1.22 13.69 -3.44
C LYS A 121 -1.87 14.51 -4.56
N LYS A 122 -1.64 15.83 -4.60
CA LYS A 122 -2.01 16.69 -5.73
C LYS A 122 -1.01 16.52 -6.91
N GLY A 123 -1.44 16.84 -8.13
CA GLY A 123 -0.61 16.77 -9.35
C GLY A 123 -0.48 15.37 -9.93
N VAL A 124 0.60 15.11 -10.68
CA VAL A 124 0.79 13.94 -11.56
C VAL A 124 0.35 12.60 -10.95
N GLY A 125 0.60 12.36 -9.66
CA GLY A 125 0.17 11.10 -9.02
C GLY A 125 -1.34 10.85 -9.03
N HIS A 126 -2.14 11.92 -8.96
CA HIS A 126 -3.60 11.86 -9.04
C HIS A 126 -4.13 11.56 -10.44
N ASP A 127 -3.39 11.99 -11.45
CA ASP A 127 -3.81 11.87 -12.85
C ASP A 127 -3.31 10.55 -13.47
N MET A 128 -2.35 9.88 -12.82
CA MET A 128 -1.95 8.52 -13.16
C MET A 128 -3.11 7.55 -12.96
N ASP A 129 -3.20 6.54 -13.83
CA ASP A 129 -4.11 5.43 -13.61
C ASP A 129 -3.66 4.55 -12.42
N LEU A 130 -4.52 3.61 -12.04
CA LEU A 130 -4.24 2.71 -10.91
C LEU A 130 -3.01 1.82 -11.17
N HIS A 131 -2.81 1.37 -12.41
CA HIS A 131 -1.73 0.46 -12.77
C HIS A 131 -0.36 1.13 -12.60
N ASP A 132 -0.21 2.37 -13.09
CA ASP A 132 1.04 3.13 -12.97
C ASP A 132 1.40 3.44 -11.51
N ARG A 133 0.40 3.74 -10.68
CA ARG A 133 0.61 3.93 -9.23
C ARG A 133 1.10 2.66 -8.57
N HIS A 134 0.46 1.53 -8.89
CA HIS A 134 0.86 0.22 -8.39
C HIS A 134 2.29 -0.11 -8.82
N LEU A 135 2.66 0.10 -10.09
CA LEU A 135 4.03 -0.12 -10.57
C LEU A 135 5.06 0.76 -9.84
N LEU A 136 4.72 2.00 -9.48
CA LEU A 136 5.61 2.85 -8.70
C LEU A 136 5.74 2.38 -7.24
N ALA A 137 4.66 1.86 -6.64
CA ALA A 137 4.71 1.22 -5.33
C ALA A 137 5.59 -0.04 -5.34
N VAL A 138 5.45 -0.89 -6.37
CA VAL A 138 6.27 -2.09 -6.57
C VAL A 138 7.76 -1.76 -6.70
N ARG A 139 8.10 -0.72 -7.46
CA ARG A 139 9.50 -0.26 -7.57
C ARG A 139 10.05 0.16 -6.21
N ARG A 140 9.22 0.82 -5.40
CA ARG A 140 9.63 1.37 -4.11
C ARG A 140 9.81 0.29 -3.05
N GLU A 141 8.91 -0.68 -2.96
CA GLU A 141 9.09 -1.81 -2.04
C GLU A 141 10.26 -2.71 -2.47
N CYS A 142 10.45 -2.98 -3.77
CA CYS A 142 11.59 -3.75 -4.27
C CYS A 142 12.90 -3.04 -3.93
N ARG A 143 12.93 -1.71 -4.08
CA ARG A 143 14.08 -0.91 -3.72
C ARG A 143 14.39 -1.00 -2.23
N LEU A 144 13.37 -0.86 -1.39
CA LEU A 144 13.53 -0.97 0.05
C LEU A 144 14.02 -2.36 0.46
N ALA A 145 13.52 -3.43 -0.17
CA ALA A 145 13.98 -4.79 0.06
C ALA A 145 15.45 -4.98 -0.32
N GLU A 146 15.88 -4.47 -1.48
CA GLU A 146 17.29 -4.51 -1.90
C GLU A 146 18.21 -3.71 -0.98
N ASP A 147 17.80 -2.50 -0.58
CA ASP A 147 18.58 -1.66 0.34
C ASP A 147 18.72 -2.30 1.75
N ASN A 148 17.89 -3.31 2.08
CA ASN A 148 17.96 -4.11 3.31
C ASN A 148 18.50 -5.53 3.09
N GLU A 149 19.06 -5.85 1.92
CA GLU A 149 19.60 -7.18 1.59
C GLU A 149 18.55 -8.32 1.63
N LEU A 150 17.26 -7.99 1.50
CA LEU A 150 16.13 -8.93 1.56
C LEU A 150 15.40 -9.07 0.21
N GLY A 151 15.99 -8.58 -0.89
CA GLY A 151 15.35 -8.60 -2.21
C GLY A 151 15.05 -9.99 -2.78
N ASP A 152 15.97 -10.95 -2.67
CA ASP A 152 15.71 -12.34 -3.10
C ASP A 152 14.63 -13.00 -2.23
N ARG A 153 14.59 -12.67 -0.95
CA ARG A 153 13.58 -13.18 -0.01
C ARG A 153 12.19 -12.60 -0.29
N TRP A 154 12.13 -11.32 -0.63
CA TRP A 154 10.92 -10.66 -1.13
C TRP A 154 10.41 -11.31 -2.43
N LEU A 155 11.32 -11.62 -3.37
CA LEU A 155 10.98 -12.30 -4.61
C LEU A 155 10.46 -13.72 -4.37
N GLU A 156 11.10 -14.48 -3.46
CA GLU A 156 10.67 -15.83 -3.09
C GLU A 156 9.24 -15.81 -2.55
N PHE A 157 8.95 -14.93 -1.59
CA PHE A 157 7.61 -14.79 -1.01
C PHE A 157 6.55 -14.51 -2.08
N ASN A 158 6.77 -13.49 -2.92
CA ASN A 158 5.80 -13.12 -3.96
C ASN A 158 5.64 -14.22 -5.00
N SER A 159 6.71 -14.95 -5.35
CA SER A 159 6.64 -16.08 -6.28
C SER A 159 5.81 -17.24 -5.73
N LEU A 160 5.81 -17.46 -4.41
CA LEU A 160 5.00 -18.49 -3.78
C LEU A 160 3.53 -18.07 -3.59
N LYS A 161 3.28 -16.78 -3.34
CA LYS A 161 1.92 -16.24 -3.14
C LYS A 161 1.16 -16.02 -4.45
N ASP A 162 1.84 -15.46 -5.43
CA ASP A 162 1.28 -15.14 -6.74
C ASP A 162 2.32 -15.37 -7.84
N PRO A 163 2.44 -16.62 -8.33
CA PRO A 163 3.38 -16.96 -9.39
C PRO A 163 3.23 -16.10 -10.65
N ALA A 164 2.00 -15.62 -10.94
CA ALA A 164 1.72 -14.84 -12.14
C ALA A 164 2.31 -13.42 -12.07
N SER A 165 2.36 -12.81 -10.88
CA SER A 165 2.99 -11.49 -10.70
C SER A 165 4.50 -11.56 -10.43
N SER A 166 5.06 -12.74 -10.19
CA SER A 166 6.49 -12.93 -9.87
C SER A 166 7.47 -12.32 -10.89
N GLU A 167 7.11 -12.29 -12.17
CA GLU A 167 7.93 -11.70 -13.23
C GLU A 167 8.08 -10.18 -13.08
N LEU A 168 7.05 -9.48 -12.60
CA LEU A 168 7.12 -8.05 -12.33
C LEU A 168 8.15 -7.75 -11.23
N TYR A 169 8.13 -8.52 -10.14
CA TYR A 169 9.09 -8.37 -9.05
C TYR A 169 10.50 -8.70 -9.50
N ARG A 170 10.69 -9.83 -10.21
CA ARG A 170 11.99 -10.26 -10.74
C ARG A 170 12.61 -9.19 -11.63
N THR A 171 11.88 -8.73 -12.64
CA THR A 171 12.38 -7.71 -13.59
C THR A 171 12.66 -6.38 -12.91
N THR A 172 11.90 -6.02 -11.87
CA THR A 172 12.12 -4.79 -11.10
C THR A 172 13.40 -4.87 -10.26
N LEU A 173 13.62 -5.96 -9.55
CA LEU A 173 14.84 -6.19 -8.75
C LEU A 173 16.08 -6.24 -9.65
N GLU A 174 16.01 -6.93 -10.80
CA GLU A 174 17.12 -6.95 -11.75
C GLU A 174 17.50 -5.55 -12.25
N LYS A 175 16.52 -4.68 -12.51
CA LYS A 175 16.78 -3.28 -12.91
C LYS A 175 17.45 -2.49 -11.79
N ILE A 176 17.01 -2.69 -10.55
CA ILE A 176 17.60 -2.04 -9.36
C ILE A 176 19.06 -2.51 -9.18
N ARG A 177 19.33 -3.80 -9.30
CA ARG A 177 20.68 -4.37 -9.18
C ARG A 177 21.62 -3.92 -10.28
N LYS A 178 21.14 -3.88 -11.54
CA LYS A 178 21.92 -3.39 -12.70
C LYS A 178 22.19 -1.90 -12.65
N ASN A 179 21.28 -1.12 -12.06
CA ASN A 179 21.43 0.31 -11.89
C ASN A 179 20.98 0.72 -10.47
N PRO A 180 21.89 0.71 -9.48
CA PRO A 180 21.56 1.07 -8.10
C PRO A 180 21.09 2.51 -7.91
N ASN A 181 21.15 3.36 -8.94
CA ASN A 181 20.60 4.72 -8.91
C ASN A 181 19.21 4.81 -9.57
N SER A 182 18.73 3.73 -10.19
CA SER A 182 17.36 3.66 -10.67
C SER A 182 16.37 3.86 -9.52
N PHE A 183 15.32 4.65 -9.77
CA PHE A 183 14.21 4.89 -8.85
C PHE A 183 14.53 5.55 -7.50
N LYS A 184 15.70 6.21 -7.36
CA LYS A 184 16.08 6.98 -6.15
C LYS A 184 15.29 8.29 -5.95
N ASN A 185 14.50 8.72 -6.93
CA ASN A 185 13.78 10.01 -6.93
C ASN A 185 12.27 9.82 -6.81
#